data_AF-A0AB37U265-F1
#
_entry.id   AF-A0AB37U265-F1
#
_cell.length_a   1.000
_cell.length_b   1.000
_cell.length_c   1.000
_cell.angle_alpha   90.00
_cell.angle_beta   90.00
_cell.angle_gamma   90.00
#
_symmetry.space_group_name_H-M   'P 1'
#
loop_
_entity.id
_entity.type
_entity.pdbx_description
1 polymer ?
#
loop_
_entity_poly.entity_id
_entity_poly.type
_entity_poly.pdbx_seq_one_letter_code
_entity_poly.pdbx_strand_id
1 'polypeptide(L)' 'MPHGTDGPQQGLFPATPAPLSARPLVLVTRGRIEYLAHCPHCRDWHRHVHLGTVTGPCGVEYELQPRRGRAA' A
#
# COMPACT_ATOMS: atom_id res chain seq x y z
N MET A 1 15.78 -21.93 38.29
CA MET A 1 16.25 -21.33 37.03
C MET A 1 16.85 -22.43 36.16
N PRO A 2 16.72 -22.42 34.83
CA PRO A 2 15.54 -22.44 33.96
C PRO A 2 15.52 -23.78 33.16
N HIS A 3 14.49 -24.17 32.41
CA HIS A 3 14.41 -23.88 30.98
C HIS A 3 12.99 -24.17 30.49
N GLY A 4 12.27 -23.10 30.15
CA GLY A 4 11.13 -23.19 29.26
C GLY A 4 11.64 -23.43 27.85
N THR A 5 11.19 -24.52 27.23
CA THR A 5 11.30 -24.73 25.79
C THR A 5 9.99 -24.29 25.16
N ASP A 6 9.89 -22.98 24.93
CA ASP A 6 8.94 -22.41 23.97
C ASP A 6 9.45 -22.81 22.58
N GLY A 7 8.85 -23.86 22.02
CA GLY A 7 9.15 -24.28 20.66
C GLY A 7 8.77 -23.18 19.67
N PRO A 8 9.48 -23.02 18.55
CA PRO A 8 9.20 -21.96 17.59
C PRO A 8 7.76 -22.10 17.10
N GLN A 9 6.93 -21.09 17.38
CA GLN A 9 5.57 -20.98 16.87
C GLN A 9 5.64 -20.76 15.35
N GLN A 10 5.77 -21.84 14.59
CA GLN A 10 5.68 -21.82 13.14
C GLN A 10 4.23 -21.48 12.77
N GLY A 11 4.02 -20.25 12.31
CA GLY A 11 2.71 -19.73 11.91
C GLY A 11 2.02 -20.67 10.93
N LEU A 12 0.82 -21.11 11.31
CA LEU A 12 -0.01 -22.12 10.62
C LEU A 12 -0.68 -21.62 9.32
N PHE A 13 -0.33 -20.43 8.85
CA PHE A 13 -0.97 -19.79 7.70
C PHE A 13 0.08 -19.46 6.64
N PRO A 14 -0.09 -19.90 5.38
CA PRO A 14 0.76 -19.44 4.30
C PRO A 14 0.61 -17.92 4.22
N ALA A 15 1.73 -17.20 4.34
CA ALA A 15 1.76 -15.76 4.13
C ALA A 15 1.48 -15.52 2.63
N THR A 16 0.21 -15.32 2.27
CA THR A 16 -0.13 -14.80 0.95
C THR A 16 0.61 -13.47 0.81
N PRO A 17 1.45 -13.29 -0.22
CA PRO A 17 2.14 -12.02 -0.41
C PRO A 17 1.06 -10.95 -0.57
N ALA A 18 0.94 -10.06 0.43
CA ALA A 18 0.00 -8.96 0.37
C ALA A 18 0.38 -8.10 -0.84
N PRO A 19 -0.59 -7.68 -1.68
CA PRO A 19 -0.29 -6.77 -2.77
C PRO A 19 0.34 -5.50 -2.21
N LEU A 20 1.37 -5.02 -2.90
CA LEU A 20 1.96 -3.73 -2.61
C LEU A 20 0.85 -2.69 -2.69
N SER A 21 0.58 -2.00 -1.59
CA SER A 21 -0.50 -1.02 -1.50
C SER A 21 0.04 0.34 -1.07
N ALA A 22 -0.50 1.40 -1.65
CA ALA A 22 -0.20 2.78 -1.30
C ALA A 22 -1.50 3.54 -1.02
N ARG A 23 -1.42 4.46 -0.05
CA ARG A 23 -2.53 5.36 0.29
C ARG A 23 -2.25 6.72 -0.36
N PRO A 24 -2.94 7.09 -1.44
CA PRO A 24 -2.70 8.36 -2.10
C PRO A 24 -3.26 9.54 -1.30
N LEU A 25 -2.63 10.70 -1.49
CA LEU A 25 -3.24 11.99 -1.25
C LEU A 25 -4.10 12.35 -2.46
N VAL A 26 -5.28 12.92 -2.21
CA VAL A 26 -6.16 13.43 -3.27
C VAL A 26 -5.75 14.86 -3.59
N LEU A 27 -5.45 15.11 -4.86
CA LEU A 27 -5.12 16.41 -5.41
C LEU A 27 -6.26 16.84 -6.34
N VAL A 28 -6.79 18.05 -6.16
CA VAL A 28 -7.84 18.58 -7.05
C VAL A 28 -7.28 19.76 -7.84
N THR A 29 -7.14 19.60 -9.15
CA THR A 29 -6.53 20.60 -10.04
C THR A 29 -7.48 20.92 -11.20
N ARG A 30 -7.87 22.19 -11.37
CA ARG A 30 -8.79 22.64 -12.45
C ARG A 30 -10.04 21.77 -12.62
N GLY A 31 -10.63 21.30 -11.51
CA GLY A 31 -11.80 20.44 -11.51
C GLY A 31 -11.53 18.95 -11.82
N ARG A 32 -10.27 18.52 -11.96
CA ARG A 32 -9.88 17.12 -12.08
C ARG A 32 -9.37 16.58 -10.75
N ILE A 33 -9.72 15.33 -10.46
CA ILE A 33 -9.21 14.59 -9.30
C ILE A 33 -7.98 13.81 -9.75
N GLU A 34 -6.90 13.96 -9.00
CA GLU A 34 -5.66 13.23 -9.17
C GLU A 34 -5.24 12.62 -7.83
N TYR A 35 -4.48 11.54 -7.88
CA TYR A 35 -4.05 10.75 -6.74
C TYR A 35 -2.53 10.74 -6.73
N LEU A 36 -1.95 11.40 -5.75
CA LEU A 36 -0.51 11.41 -5.54
C LEU A 36 -0.15 10.32 -4.53
N ALA A 37 0.57 9.29 -4.96
CA ALA A 37 0.94 8.16 -4.13
C ALA A 37 2.43 7.97 -4.05
N HIS A 38 2.90 7.69 -2.85
CA HIS A 38 4.27 7.26 -2.63
C HIS A 38 4.40 5.78 -3.03
N CYS A 39 5.20 5.50 -4.05
CA CYS A 39 5.37 4.15 -4.57
C CYS A 39 6.06 3.25 -3.55
N PRO A 40 5.54 2.04 -3.28
CA PRO A 40 6.17 1.12 -2.34
C PRO A 40 7.46 0.50 -2.87
N HIS A 41 7.71 0.57 -4.19
CA HIS A 41 8.92 0.03 -4.81
C HIS A 41 10.06 1.05 -4.88
N CYS A 42 9.91 2.12 -5.68
CA CYS A 42 10.96 3.11 -5.87
C CYS A 42 11.04 4.18 -4.78
N ARG A 43 10.05 4.24 -3.87
CA ARG A 43 9.94 5.26 -2.82
C ARG A 43 9.89 6.70 -3.35
N ASP A 44 9.30 6.88 -4.53
CA ASP A 44 9.06 8.18 -5.15
C ASP A 44 7.56 8.47 -5.30
N TRP A 45 7.21 9.72 -5.56
CA TRP A 45 5.84 10.17 -5.72
C TRP A 45 5.35 10.00 -7.16
N HIS A 46 4.27 9.26 -7.33
CA HIS A 46 3.60 9.07 -8.61
C HIS A 46 2.22 9.70 -8.63
N ARG A 47 1.85 10.30 -9.76
CA ARG A 47 0.53 10.85 -10.02
C ARG A 47 -0.31 9.85 -10.82
N HIS A 48 -1.54 9.67 -10.37
CA HIS A 48 -2.54 8.80 -10.99
C HIS A 48 -3.87 9.53 -11.11
N VAL A 49 -4.73 9.12 -12.04
CA VAL A 49 -6.05 9.74 -12.25
C VAL A 49 -7.20 8.87 -11.76
N HIS A 50 -6.90 7.66 -11.27
CA HIS A 50 -7.88 6.73 -10.71
C HIS A 50 -7.29 5.96 -9.51
N LEU A 51 -8.18 5.29 -8.76
CA LEU A 51 -7.84 4.33 -7.70
C LEU A 51 -7.84 2.89 -8.25
N GLY A 52 -7.48 1.91 -7.41
CA GLY A 52 -7.37 0.50 -7.78
C GLY A 52 -5.97 0.09 -8.20
N THR A 53 -5.83 -0.98 -8.98
CA THR A 53 -4.53 -1.43 -9.50
C THR A 53 -4.00 -0.43 -10.53
N VAL A 54 -2.79 0.07 -10.31
CA VAL A 54 -2.09 1.00 -11.21
C VAL A 54 -0.67 0.52 -11.46
N THR A 55 -0.14 0.87 -12.63
CA THR A 55 1.29 0.72 -12.93
C THR A 55 1.97 2.07 -12.73
N GLY A 56 2.95 2.14 -11.84
CA GLY A 56 3.75 3.35 -11.69
C GLY A 56 4.65 3.59 -12.91
N PRO A 57 5.12 4.83 -13.15
CA PRO A 57 6.11 5.11 -14.19
C PRO A 57 7.42 4.32 -14.01
N CYS A 58 7.70 3.82 -12.80
CA CYS A 58 8.78 2.88 -12.51
C CYS A 58 8.54 1.44 -13.04
N GLY A 59 7.39 1.14 -13.64
CA GLY A 59 7.03 -0.17 -14.17
C GLY A 59 6.40 -1.13 -13.17
N VAL A 60 6.31 -0.79 -11.88
CA VAL A 60 5.71 -1.65 -10.85
C VAL A 60 4.21 -1.43 -10.73
N GLU A 61 3.48 -2.54 -10.65
CA GLU A 61 2.06 -2.58 -10.33
C GLU A 61 1.82 -2.57 -8.81
N TYR A 62 0.88 -1.75 -8.37
CA TYR A 62 0.47 -1.67 -6.96
C TYR A 62 -0.97 -1.16 -6.84
N GLU A 63 -1.59 -1.43 -5.69
CA GLU A 63 -2.97 -1.02 -5.43
C GLU A 63 -3.01 0.37 -4.76
N LEU A 64 -3.75 1.30 -5.36
CA LEU A 64 -4.12 2.57 -4.76
C LEU A 64 -5.44 2.44 -4.01
N GLN A 65 -5.35 2.41 -2.69
CA GLN A 65 -6.53 2.34 -1.84
C GLN A 65 -6.91 3.73 -1.32
N PRO A 66 -8.19 4.13 -1.36
CA PRO A 66 -8.62 5.39 -0.79
C PRO A 66 -8.25 5.42 0.70
N ARG A 67 -7.76 6.58 1.17
CA ARG A 67 -7.54 6.77 2.59
C ARG A 67 -8.91 6.71 3.26
N ARG A 68 -9.20 5.61 3.98
CA ARG A 68 -10.39 5.53 4.83
C ARG A 68 -10.35 6.73 5.77
N GLY A 69 -11.30 7.66 5.60
CA GLY A 69 -11.42 8.82 6.48
C GLY A 69 -11.55 8.32 7.92
N ARG A 70 -10.84 8.97 8.84
CA ARG A 70 -11.17 8.82 10.26
C ARG A 70 -12.59 9.35 10.39
N ALA A 71 -13.55 8.49 10.72
CA ALA A 71 -14.88 8.95 11.12
C ALA A 71 -14.68 9.99 12.23
N ALA A 72 -15.21 11.19 12.01
CA ALA A 72 -15.21 12.27 12.99
C ALA A 72 -16.16 11.91 14.14
#